data_AF-A0ABD2I7T2-F1
#
_entry.id   AF-A0ABD2I7T2-F1
#
_cell.length_a   1.000
_cell.length_b   1.000
_cell.length_c   1.000
_cell.angle_alpha   90.00
_cell.angle_beta   90.00
_cell.angle_gamma   90.00
#
_symmetry.space_group_name_H-M   'P 1'
#
loop_
_entity.id
_entity.type
_entity.pdbx_description
1 polymer ?
#
loop_
_entity_poly.entity_id
_entity_poly.type
_entity_poly.pdbx_seq_one_letter_code
_entity_poly.pdbx_strand_id
1 'polypeptide(L)'
;MAEKLPSLVVELNEIAKQIVNPDTLVDMKFIHQLIHEVRPIYVAATKDHWLLLAKLRQILNDKRIKNDVKTLESMTAIREQVANLRICFDTQLKKIGTYHKERMELEHQLERSQGNKTLEEHDRKFVDSLRLNLEECRDYIITLLAIAEKHIDLLVMSNEEKQKKSMKEEEYMSFYN
;
A
#
# COMPACT_ATOMS: atom_id res chain seq x y z
N MET A 1 -0.44 -18.81 -19.60
CA MET A 1 -0.05 -17.41 -19.86
C MET A 1 0.68 -16.93 -18.61
N ALA A 2 1.87 -16.35 -18.71
CA ALA A 2 2.48 -15.71 -17.56
C ALA A 2 1.64 -14.46 -17.24
N GLU A 3 0.88 -14.50 -16.15
CA GLU A 3 0.12 -13.35 -15.68
C GLU A 3 1.09 -12.19 -15.44
N LYS A 4 0.85 -11.07 -16.12
CA LYS A 4 1.64 -9.86 -15.90
C LYS A 4 1.36 -9.39 -14.48
N LEU A 5 2.40 -9.36 -13.65
CA LEU A 5 2.31 -8.80 -12.31
C LEU A 5 1.83 -7.34 -12.38
N PRO A 6 1.01 -6.88 -11.42
CA PRO A 6 0.58 -5.49 -11.38
C PRO A 6 1.75 -4.52 -11.28
N SER A 7 1.59 -3.32 -11.88
CA SER A 7 2.67 -2.31 -11.96
C SER A 7 3.28 -2.00 -10.60
N LEU A 8 2.46 -1.84 -9.56
CA LEU A 8 2.93 -1.58 -8.20
C LEU A 8 3.85 -2.70 -7.67
N VAL A 9 3.54 -3.97 -7.95
CA VAL A 9 4.38 -5.11 -7.54
C VAL A 9 5.73 -5.07 -8.27
N VAL A 10 5.72 -4.71 -9.56
CA VAL A 10 6.93 -4.57 -10.36
C VAL A 10 7.79 -3.41 -9.85
N GLU A 11 7.21 -2.25 -9.65
CA GLU A 11 7.89 -1.04 -9.17
C GLU A 11 8.56 -1.25 -7.81
N LEU A 12 7.84 -1.85 -6.84
CA LEU A 12 8.40 -2.17 -5.51
C LEU A 12 9.60 -3.13 -5.62
N ASN A 13 9.49 -4.14 -6.49
CA ASN A 13 10.53 -5.14 -6.68
C ASN A 13 11.77 -4.58 -7.40
N GLU A 14 11.59 -3.69 -8.36
CA GLU A 14 12.68 -3.03 -9.08
C GLU A 14 13.50 -2.15 -8.14
N ILE A 15 12.84 -1.35 -7.30
CA ILE A 15 13.53 -0.51 -6.32
C ILE A 15 14.25 -1.35 -5.27
N ALA A 16 13.61 -2.40 -4.73
CA ALA A 16 14.25 -3.29 -3.76
C ALA A 16 15.54 -3.90 -4.32
N LYS A 17 15.56 -4.29 -5.62
CA LYS A 17 16.76 -4.81 -6.28
C LYS A 17 17.88 -3.79 -6.44
N GLN A 18 17.57 -2.51 -6.65
CA GLN A 18 18.59 -1.46 -6.72
C GLN A 18 19.39 -1.34 -5.41
N ILE A 19 18.73 -1.56 -4.27
CA ILE A 19 19.35 -1.52 -2.94
C ILE A 19 20.31 -2.71 -2.71
N VAL A 20 20.04 -3.88 -3.31
CA VAL A 20 20.82 -5.11 -3.10
C VAL A 20 22.15 -5.12 -3.86
N ASN A 21 22.35 -4.22 -4.83
CA ASN A 21 23.58 -4.20 -5.59
C ASN A 21 24.78 -3.92 -4.65
N PRO A 22 25.72 -4.88 -4.48
CA PRO A 22 26.81 -4.76 -3.52
C PRO A 22 27.78 -3.61 -3.85
N ASP A 23 27.75 -3.12 -5.09
CA ASP A 23 28.53 -1.97 -5.54
C ASP A 23 27.85 -0.63 -5.21
N THR A 24 26.62 -0.64 -4.68
CA THR A 24 25.89 0.58 -4.32
C THR A 24 26.52 1.24 -3.10
N LEU A 25 27.18 2.38 -3.35
CA LEU A 25 27.60 3.30 -2.30
C LEU A 25 26.35 3.94 -1.69
N VAL A 26 26.11 3.69 -0.40
CA VAL A 26 25.03 4.34 0.35
C VAL A 26 25.53 5.70 0.82
N ASP A 27 25.44 6.67 -0.08
CA ASP A 27 25.69 8.07 0.20
C ASP A 27 24.37 8.88 0.20
N MET A 28 24.47 10.16 0.56
CA MET A 28 23.30 11.05 0.59
C MET A 28 22.63 11.21 -0.78
N LYS A 29 23.37 11.10 -1.88
CA LYS A 29 22.81 11.23 -3.22
C LYS A 29 21.94 10.01 -3.54
N PHE A 30 22.45 8.81 -3.25
CA PHE A 30 21.71 7.57 -3.37
C PHE A 30 20.45 7.57 -2.50
N ILE A 31 20.56 8.00 -1.24
CA ILE A 31 19.41 8.03 -0.32
C ILE A 31 18.35 9.03 -0.79
N HIS A 32 18.75 10.21 -1.25
CA HIS A 32 17.81 11.18 -1.83
C HIS A 32 17.13 10.64 -3.09
N GLN A 33 17.86 9.96 -3.97
CA GLN A 33 17.30 9.30 -5.14
C GLN A 33 16.27 8.25 -4.71
N LEU A 34 16.62 7.39 -3.76
CA LEU A 34 15.76 6.34 -3.25
C LEU A 34 14.46 6.92 -2.64
N ILE A 35 14.58 7.98 -1.85
CA ILE A 35 13.42 8.71 -1.31
C ILE A 35 12.56 9.29 -2.44
N HIS A 36 13.17 9.88 -3.46
CA HIS A 36 12.47 10.47 -4.60
C HIS A 36 11.69 9.41 -5.40
N GLU A 37 12.24 8.22 -5.56
CA GLU A 37 11.59 7.10 -6.26
C GLU A 37 10.50 6.43 -5.43
N VAL A 38 10.74 6.19 -4.14
CA VAL A 38 9.80 5.43 -3.29
C VAL A 38 8.61 6.26 -2.82
N ARG A 39 8.82 7.54 -2.51
CA ARG A 39 7.76 8.42 -1.99
C ARG A 39 6.50 8.46 -2.87
N PRO A 40 6.57 8.70 -4.19
CA PRO A 40 5.36 8.72 -5.03
C PRO A 40 4.63 7.37 -5.04
N ILE A 41 5.36 6.26 -4.98
CA ILE A 41 4.78 4.91 -4.93
C ILE A 41 3.94 4.74 -3.66
N TYR A 42 4.49 5.09 -2.49
CA TYR A 42 3.73 5.00 -1.24
C TYR A 42 2.54 5.97 -1.20
N VAL A 43 2.67 7.18 -1.74
CA VAL A 43 1.55 8.12 -1.82
C VAL A 43 0.41 7.55 -2.68
N ALA A 44 0.74 7.01 -3.86
CA ALA A 44 -0.23 6.38 -4.75
C ALA A 44 -0.86 5.15 -4.08
N ALA A 45 -0.05 4.24 -3.52
CA ALA A 45 -0.52 3.04 -2.84
C ALA A 45 -1.45 3.38 -1.67
N THR A 46 -1.12 4.37 -0.82
CA THR A 46 -1.99 4.83 0.26
C THR A 46 -3.36 5.27 -0.27
N LYS A 47 -3.41 6.03 -1.37
CA LYS A 47 -4.66 6.49 -1.98
C LYS A 47 -5.51 5.33 -2.49
N ASP A 48 -4.91 4.38 -3.17
CA ASP A 48 -5.61 3.22 -3.72
C ASP A 48 -6.15 2.32 -2.60
N HIS A 49 -5.38 2.12 -1.53
CA HIS A 49 -5.82 1.34 -0.37
C HIS A 49 -6.95 2.04 0.40
N TRP A 50 -6.95 3.37 0.46
CA TRP A 50 -8.09 4.14 1.00
C TRP A 50 -9.38 3.88 0.23
N LEU A 51 -9.32 3.90 -1.10
CA LEU A 51 -10.46 3.61 -1.96
C LEU A 51 -10.95 2.18 -1.78
N LEU A 52 -10.02 1.22 -1.72
CA LEU A 52 -10.34 -0.18 -1.50
C LEU A 52 -10.98 -0.42 -0.12
N LEU A 53 -10.48 0.23 0.93
CA LEU A 53 -11.10 0.17 2.27
C LEU A 53 -12.52 0.74 2.26
N ALA A 54 -12.75 1.86 1.59
CA ALA A 54 -14.08 2.43 1.47
C ALA A 54 -15.05 1.47 0.75
N LYS A 55 -14.59 0.82 -0.32
CA LYS A 55 -15.36 -0.19 -1.05
C LYS A 55 -15.67 -1.42 -0.20
N LEU A 56 -14.67 -1.97 0.49
CA LEU A 56 -14.83 -3.13 1.38
C LEU A 56 -15.80 -2.83 2.52
N ARG A 57 -15.79 -1.61 3.08
CA ARG A 57 -16.79 -1.18 4.07
C ARG A 57 -18.22 -1.20 3.52
N GLN A 58 -18.41 -0.85 2.25
CA GLN A 58 -19.74 -0.91 1.62
C GLN A 58 -20.18 -2.37 1.41
N ILE A 59 -19.30 -3.22 0.87
CA ILE A 59 -19.56 -4.64 0.62
C ILE A 59 -19.90 -5.37 1.93
N LEU A 60 -19.10 -5.17 2.97
CA LEU A 60 -19.33 -5.78 4.29
C LEU A 60 -20.62 -5.31 4.97
N ASN A 61 -21.24 -4.23 4.49
CA ASN A 61 -22.54 -3.77 4.96
C ASN A 61 -23.73 -4.35 4.19
N ASP A 62 -23.51 -5.03 3.06
CA ASP A 62 -24.57 -5.74 2.33
C ASP A 62 -25.08 -6.93 3.17
N LYS A 63 -26.41 -7.03 3.31
CA LYS A 63 -27.07 -8.09 4.08
C LYS A 63 -26.79 -9.48 3.50
N ARG A 64 -26.64 -9.62 2.19
CA ARG A 64 -26.32 -10.90 1.53
C ARG A 64 -24.95 -11.39 1.95
N ILE A 65 -23.98 -10.49 1.99
CA ILE A 65 -22.62 -10.79 2.45
C ILE A 65 -22.63 -11.13 3.94
N LYS A 66 -23.35 -10.38 4.77
CA LYS A 66 -23.45 -10.67 6.21
C LYS A 66 -24.07 -12.04 6.52
N ASN A 67 -24.98 -12.50 5.66
CA ASN A 67 -25.67 -13.79 5.83
C ASN A 67 -24.87 -14.98 5.27
N ASP A 68 -23.84 -14.73 4.46
CA ASP A 68 -22.90 -15.75 3.98
C ASP A 68 -21.61 -15.68 4.82
N VAL A 69 -21.52 -16.56 5.82
CA VAL A 69 -20.41 -16.60 6.78
C VAL A 69 -19.05 -16.70 6.08
N LYS A 70 -18.93 -17.57 5.06
CA LYS A 70 -17.65 -17.81 4.38
C LYS A 70 -17.21 -16.59 3.59
N THR A 71 -18.15 -15.95 2.91
CA THR A 71 -17.88 -14.72 2.16
C THR A 71 -17.58 -13.55 3.10
N LEU A 72 -18.31 -13.43 4.21
CA LEU A 72 -18.07 -12.40 5.23
C LEU A 72 -16.67 -12.50 5.83
N GLU A 73 -16.24 -13.71 6.21
CA GLU A 73 -14.89 -13.97 6.75
C GLU A 73 -13.82 -13.59 5.73
N SER A 74 -13.99 -14.02 4.47
CA SER A 74 -13.05 -13.73 3.39
C SER A 74 -12.93 -12.23 3.13
N MET A 75 -14.06 -11.50 3.03
CA MET A 75 -14.08 -10.05 2.85
C MET A 75 -13.49 -9.30 4.05
N THR A 76 -13.68 -9.82 5.25
CA THR A 76 -13.10 -9.24 6.48
C THR A 76 -11.58 -9.40 6.49
N ALA A 77 -11.07 -10.58 6.13
CA ALA A 77 -9.63 -10.83 6.00
C ALA A 77 -8.99 -9.91 4.94
N ILE A 78 -9.63 -9.74 3.77
CA ILE A 78 -9.18 -8.76 2.76
C ILE A 78 -9.13 -7.35 3.36
N ARG A 79 -10.19 -6.91 4.05
CA ARG A 79 -10.22 -5.57 4.68
C ARG A 79 -9.09 -5.36 5.67
N GLU A 80 -8.80 -6.35 6.51
CA GLU A 80 -7.72 -6.30 7.48
C GLU A 80 -6.35 -6.21 6.81
N GLN A 81 -6.11 -7.01 5.78
CA GLN A 81 -4.87 -6.92 4.99
C GLN A 81 -4.69 -5.55 4.33
N VAL A 82 -5.74 -5.01 3.70
CA VAL A 82 -5.70 -3.68 3.09
C VAL A 82 -5.44 -2.60 4.14
N ALA A 83 -6.06 -2.72 5.33
CA ALA A 83 -5.84 -1.78 6.43
C ALA A 83 -4.39 -1.82 6.94
N ASN A 84 -3.83 -3.02 7.10
CA ASN A 84 -2.45 -3.21 7.54
C ASN A 84 -1.46 -2.66 6.51
N LEU A 85 -1.66 -2.93 5.22
CA LEU A 85 -0.86 -2.36 4.13
C LEU A 85 -0.90 -0.83 4.13
N ARG A 86 -2.08 -0.24 4.31
CA ARG A 86 -2.23 1.22 4.42
C ARG A 86 -1.44 1.79 5.61
N ILE A 87 -1.57 1.20 6.79
CA ILE A 87 -0.83 1.63 8.00
C ILE A 87 0.68 1.51 7.76
N CYS A 88 1.10 0.48 7.03
CA CYS A 88 2.47 0.28 6.62
C CYS A 88 2.95 1.45 5.75
N PHE A 89 2.27 1.77 4.65
CA PHE A 89 2.62 2.91 3.78
C PHE A 89 2.63 4.25 4.53
N ASP A 90 1.64 4.51 5.37
CA ASP A 90 1.56 5.74 6.17
C ASP A 90 2.75 5.86 7.14
N THR A 91 3.15 4.75 7.76
CA THR A 91 4.34 4.69 8.63
C THR A 91 5.62 4.98 7.86
N GLN A 92 5.74 4.44 6.65
CA GLN A 92 6.95 4.60 5.84
C GLN A 92 7.05 6.00 5.24
N LEU A 93 5.92 6.60 4.85
CA LEU A 93 5.87 8.00 4.45
C LEU A 93 6.33 8.93 5.58
N LYS A 94 5.98 8.62 6.84
CA LYS A 94 6.48 9.37 8.00
C LYS A 94 8.00 9.21 8.15
N LYS A 95 8.52 7.98 8.11
CA LYS A 95 9.97 7.71 8.19
C LYS A 95 10.75 8.44 7.10
N ILE A 96 10.29 8.36 5.85
CA ILE A 96 10.87 9.09 4.73
C ILE A 96 10.83 10.61 4.97
N GLY A 97 9.72 11.12 5.51
CA GLY A 97 9.54 12.54 5.81
C GLY A 97 10.41 13.06 6.95
N THR A 98 10.81 12.21 7.91
CA THR A 98 11.60 12.61 9.07
C THR A 98 13.10 12.32 8.92
N TYR A 99 13.49 11.42 8.02
CA TYR A 99 14.89 10.99 7.83
C TYR A 99 15.90 12.14 7.79
N HIS A 100 15.69 13.16 6.95
CA HIS A 100 16.66 14.26 6.82
C HIS A 100 16.83 15.04 8.14
N LYS A 101 15.72 15.24 8.86
CA LYS A 101 15.74 15.92 10.16
C LYS A 101 16.47 15.07 11.21
N GLU A 102 16.15 13.79 11.29
CA GLU A 102 16.78 12.85 12.23
C GLU A 102 18.29 12.75 11.98
N ARG A 103 18.70 12.70 10.70
CA ARG A 103 20.11 12.67 10.32
C ARG A 103 20.84 13.97 10.66
N MET A 104 20.23 15.13 10.41
CA MET A 104 20.83 16.43 10.78
C MET A 104 21.00 16.55 12.29
N GLU A 105 20.01 16.14 13.07
CA GLU A 105 20.08 16.13 14.53
C GLU A 105 21.22 15.23 15.02
N LEU A 106 21.36 14.05 14.41
CA LEU A 106 22.46 13.13 14.70
C LEU A 106 23.82 13.75 14.35
N GLU A 107 23.94 14.42 13.19
CA GLU A 107 25.17 15.10 12.76
C GLU A 107 25.56 16.23 13.73
N HIS A 108 24.60 16.97 14.28
CA HIS A 108 24.86 18.04 15.26
C HIS A 108 25.29 17.49 16.63
N GLN A 109 24.83 16.30 17.00
CA GLN A 109 25.14 15.65 18.28
C GLN A 109 26.52 14.98 18.30
N LEU A 110 27.09 14.68 17.13
CA LEU A 110 28.32 13.92 17.02
C LEU A 110 29.55 14.84 16.94
N GLU A 111 30.52 14.62 17.84
CA GLU A 111 31.85 15.23 17.72
C GLU A 111 32.62 14.67 16.51
N ARG A 112 33.45 15.50 15.87
CA ARG A 112 34.11 15.25 14.57
C ARG A 112 34.87 13.91 14.44
N SER A 113 35.29 13.27 15.54
CA SER A 113 36.12 12.05 15.51
C SER A 113 35.35 10.73 15.61
N GLN A 114 34.08 10.74 16.05
CA GLN A 114 33.20 9.55 16.09
C GLN A 114 31.99 9.65 15.13
N GLY A 115 31.74 10.82 14.55
CA GLY A 115 30.49 11.09 13.83
C GLY A 115 30.27 10.31 12.52
N ASN A 116 31.32 10.02 11.76
CA ASN A 116 31.15 9.43 10.43
C ASN A 116 30.58 8.01 10.46
N LYS A 117 31.08 7.13 11.34
CA LYS A 117 30.59 5.74 11.42
C LYS A 117 29.15 5.66 11.90
N THR A 118 28.77 6.50 12.85
CA THR A 118 27.40 6.54 13.39
C THR A 118 26.41 7.05 12.35
N LEU A 119 26.79 8.04 11.54
CA LEU A 119 25.99 8.52 10.41
C LEU A 119 25.86 7.46 9.32
N GLU A 120 26.96 6.79 8.95
CA GLU A 120 26.94 5.68 7.98
C GLU A 120 26.04 4.52 8.43
N GLU A 121 26.07 4.17 9.72
CA GLU A 121 25.21 3.13 10.28
C GLU A 121 23.72 3.55 10.28
N HIS A 122 23.42 4.81 10.62
CA HIS A 122 22.07 5.36 10.54
C HIS A 122 21.53 5.31 9.09
N ASP A 123 22.34 5.78 8.14
CA ASP A 123 22.03 5.79 6.71
C ASP A 123 21.81 4.37 6.18
N ARG A 124 22.66 3.41 6.59
CA ARG A 124 22.50 1.99 6.25
C ARG A 124 21.22 1.40 6.81
N LYS A 125 20.91 1.63 8.10
CA LYS A 125 19.69 1.14 8.75
C LYS A 125 18.43 1.67 8.08
N PHE A 126 18.44 2.93 7.65
CA PHE A 126 17.34 3.51 6.89
C PHE A 126 17.12 2.76 5.57
N VAL A 127 18.18 2.58 4.79
CA VAL A 127 18.13 1.89 3.49
C VAL A 127 17.71 0.43 3.64
N ASP A 128 18.26 -0.30 4.60
CA ASP A 128 17.91 -1.70 4.86
C ASP A 128 16.46 -1.86 5.32
N SER A 129 16.00 -0.98 6.22
CA SER A 129 14.59 -0.93 6.65
C SER A 129 13.66 -0.64 5.47
N LEU A 130 14.07 0.25 4.56
CA LEU A 130 13.25 0.58 3.39
C LEU A 130 13.18 -0.61 2.42
N ARG A 131 14.30 -1.29 2.18
CA ARG A 131 14.34 -2.51 1.35
C ARG A 131 13.42 -3.60 1.87
N LEU A 132 13.61 -3.98 3.14
CA LEU A 132 12.80 -5.03 3.77
C LEU A 132 11.31 -4.70 3.64
N ASN A 133 10.96 -3.44 3.87
CA ASN A 133 9.59 -3.00 3.75
C ASN A 133 9.03 -3.08 2.32
N LEU A 134 9.81 -2.69 1.29
CA LEU A 134 9.40 -2.82 -0.10
C LEU A 134 9.11 -4.29 -0.46
N GLU A 135 9.94 -5.21 0.02
CA GLU A 135 9.77 -6.66 -0.19
C GLU A 135 8.53 -7.20 0.53
N GLU A 136 8.34 -6.84 1.80
CA GLU A 136 7.14 -7.22 2.57
C GLU A 136 5.86 -6.69 1.94
N CYS A 137 5.83 -5.40 1.56
CA CYS A 137 4.70 -4.79 0.89
C CYS A 137 4.39 -5.48 -0.44
N ARG A 138 5.42 -5.82 -1.24
CA ARG A 138 5.26 -6.57 -2.48
C ARG A 138 4.58 -7.92 -2.22
N ASP A 139 5.06 -8.68 -1.26
CA ASP A 139 4.57 -10.03 -0.97
C ASP A 139 3.14 -10.00 -0.39
N TYR A 140 2.85 -9.01 0.45
CA TYR A 140 1.49 -8.77 0.94
C TYR A 140 0.53 -8.34 -0.17
N ILE A 141 0.94 -7.50 -1.11
CA ILE A 141 0.11 -7.11 -2.26
C ILE A 141 -0.17 -8.32 -3.15
N ILE A 142 0.82 -9.17 -3.42
CA ILE A 142 0.62 -10.42 -4.19
C ILE A 142 -0.42 -11.30 -3.51
N THR A 143 -0.30 -11.47 -2.19
CA THR A 143 -1.26 -12.27 -1.40
C THR A 143 -2.66 -11.67 -1.43
N LEU A 144 -2.77 -10.35 -1.26
CA LEU A 144 -4.03 -9.62 -1.32
C LEU A 144 -4.72 -9.79 -2.67
N LEU A 145 -3.97 -9.67 -3.77
CA LEU A 145 -4.49 -9.83 -5.12
C LEU A 145 -5.00 -11.25 -5.37
N ALA A 146 -4.26 -12.27 -4.94
CA ALA A 146 -4.67 -13.67 -5.07
C ALA A 146 -5.97 -13.97 -4.29
N ILE A 147 -6.20 -13.31 -3.15
CA ILE A 147 -7.44 -13.45 -2.40
C ILE A 147 -8.56 -12.63 -3.07
N ALA A 148 -8.26 -11.41 -3.51
CA ALA A 148 -9.22 -10.52 -4.17
C ALA A 148 -9.74 -11.11 -5.49
N GLU A 149 -8.88 -11.76 -6.27
CA GLU A 149 -9.24 -12.41 -7.54
C GLU A 149 -10.30 -13.51 -7.35
N LYS A 150 -10.18 -14.32 -6.30
CA LYS A 150 -11.19 -15.36 -5.96
C LYS A 150 -12.56 -14.79 -5.62
N HIS A 151 -12.64 -13.49 -5.35
CA HIS A 151 -13.84 -12.78 -4.97
C HIS A 151 -14.08 -11.53 -5.83
N ILE A 152 -13.52 -11.50 -7.04
CA ILE A 152 -13.52 -10.30 -7.87
C ILE A 152 -14.93 -9.85 -8.21
N ASP A 153 -15.85 -10.78 -8.45
CA ASP A 153 -17.25 -10.47 -8.76
C ASP A 153 -17.92 -9.69 -7.63
N LEU A 154 -17.62 -10.05 -6.37
CA LEU A 154 -18.13 -9.38 -5.18
C LEU A 154 -17.48 -8.00 -4.99
N LEU A 155 -16.18 -7.91 -5.29
CA LEU A 155 -15.44 -6.65 -5.26
C LEU A 155 -15.85 -5.72 -6.39
N VAL A 156 -16.30 -6.23 -7.52
CA VAL A 156 -16.70 -5.46 -8.71
C VAL A 156 -18.17 -5.09 -8.66
N MET A 157 -19.01 -5.76 -7.86
CA MET A 157 -20.46 -5.50 -7.71
C MET A 157 -20.78 -4.03 -7.91
N SER A 158 -21.18 -3.73 -9.15
CA SER A 158 -21.57 -2.40 -9.54
C SER A 158 -22.88 -2.10 -8.83
N ASN A 159 -23.15 -0.81 -8.62
CA ASN A 159 -24.47 -0.34 -8.19
C ASN A 159 -25.61 -0.71 -9.18
N GLU A 160 -25.40 -1.61 -10.16
CA GLU A 160 -26.38 -2.03 -11.16
C GLU A 160 -27.66 -2.60 -10.55
N GLU A 161 -27.61 -3.29 -9.41
CA GLU A 161 -28.84 -3.74 -8.74
C GLU A 161 -29.58 -2.59 -8.04
N LYS A 162 -28.85 -1.57 -7.54
CA LYS A 162 -29.46 -0.37 -6.96
C LYS A 162 -30.04 0.55 -8.05
N GLN A 163 -29.36 0.71 -9.19
CA GLN A 163 -29.86 1.44 -10.34
C GLN A 163 -31.05 0.74 -11.00
N LYS A 164 -31.04 -0.59 -11.14
CA LYS A 164 -32.21 -1.36 -11.64
C LYS A 164 -33.42 -1.27 -10.71
N LYS A 165 -33.22 -1.16 -9.38
CA LYS A 165 -34.31 -0.93 -8.42
C LYS A 165 -34.84 0.50 -8.47
N SER A 166 -33.94 1.49 -8.51
CA SER A 166 -34.28 2.91 -8.61
C SER A 166 -35.01 3.25 -9.91
N MET A 167 -34.58 2.71 -11.06
CA MET A 167 -35.29 2.89 -12.33
C MET A 167 -36.69 2.26 -12.31
N LYS A 168 -36.85 1.09 -11.68
CA LYS A 168 -38.17 0.46 -11.53
C LYS A 168 -39.10 1.24 -10.61
N GLU A 169 -38.58 1.88 -9.57
CA GLU A 169 -39.38 2.73 -8.67
C GLU A 169 -39.77 4.06 -9.33
N GLU A 170 -38.89 4.67 -10.14
CA GLU A 170 -39.21 5.87 -10.93
C GLU A 170 -40.21 5.58 -12.05
N GLU A 171 -40.08 4.45 -12.75
CA GLU A 171 -41.08 3.98 -13.73
C GLU A 171 -42.44 3.75 -13.05
N TYR A 172 -42.46 3.13 -11.86
CA TYR A 172 -43.70 2.89 -11.12
C TYR A 172 -44.38 4.19 -10.68
N MET A 173 -43.63 5.19 -10.23
CA MET A 173 -44.17 6.50 -9.83
C MET A 173 -44.64 7.35 -11.04
N SER A 174 -44.06 7.16 -12.22
CA SER A 174 -44.50 7.78 -13.48
C SER A 174 -45.86 7.25 -13.98
N PHE A 175 -46.32 6.09 -13.53
CA PHE A 175 -47.65 5.57 -13.91
C PHE A 175 -48.80 6.21 -13.12
N TYR A 176 -48.50 6.92 -12.02
CA TYR A 176 -49.50 7.47 -11.09
C TYR A 176 -49.54 9.01 -11.04
N ASN A 177 -48.81 9.69 -11.94
CA ASN A 177 -48.91 11.14 -12.20
C ASN A 177 -49.37 11.37 -13.64
#